data_AF-A0A1H3MIB6-F1
#
_entry.id   AF-A0A1H3MIB6-F1
#
_cell.length_a   1.000
_cell.length_b   1.000
_cell.length_c   1.000
_cell.angle_alpha   90.00
_cell.angle_beta   90.00
_cell.angle_gamma   90.00
#
_symmetry.space_group_name_H-M   'P 1'
#
loop_
_entity.id
_entity.type
_entity.pdbx_description
1 polymer ?
#
loop_
_entity_poly.entity_id
_entity_poly.type
_entity_poly.pdbx_seq_one_letter_code
_entity_poly.pdbx_strand_id
1 'polypeptide(L)'
;MPQRMHQLHGEAYLFDTIIQNWDRRIANPNMLKKGDEFRLIDHEEAFVSATGADEDRDVVRKPWEAFGIDNFIAGDMQHPFWRRLKPSNHVDFGRAADAWKSLPDDTFSLYAAEASGDWGRATCDSIAAYLDDARRNIEAVVDAIQRAREQ
;
A
#
# COMPACT_ATOMS: atom_id res chain seq x y z
N MET A 1 0.90 -15.81 17.15
CA MET A 1 1.65 -15.64 15.89
C MET A 1 3.01 -15.06 16.25
N PRO A 2 4.12 -15.51 15.67
CA PRO A 2 5.44 -14.95 15.98
C PRO A 2 5.51 -13.45 15.65
N GLN A 3 6.23 -12.65 16.44
CA GLN A 3 6.39 -11.20 16.25
C GLN A 3 6.78 -10.84 14.80
N ARG A 4 7.67 -11.62 14.20
CA ARG A 4 8.09 -11.46 12.79
C ARG A 4 6.91 -11.49 11.81
N MET A 5 5.90 -12.32 12.05
CA MET A 5 4.75 -12.45 11.17
C MET A 5 3.75 -11.30 11.36
N HIS A 6 3.64 -10.76 12.58
CA HIS A 6 2.91 -9.50 12.80
C HIS A 6 3.55 -8.36 12.01
N GLN A 7 4.86 -8.21 12.12
CA GLN A 7 5.61 -7.19 11.38
C GLN A 7 5.41 -7.33 9.86
N LEU A 8 5.56 -8.54 9.31
CA LEU A 8 5.39 -8.78 7.87
C LEU A 8 3.96 -8.47 7.38
N HIS A 9 2.93 -8.77 8.18
CA HIS A 9 1.56 -8.36 7.88
C HIS A 9 1.38 -6.84 7.90
N GLY A 10 2.05 -6.15 8.83
CA GLY A 10 2.03 -4.69 8.91
C GLY A 10 2.70 -4.04 7.70
N GLU A 11 3.85 -4.56 7.29
CA GLU A 11 4.57 -4.13 6.08
C GLU A 11 3.72 -4.33 4.82
N ALA A 12 3.06 -5.48 4.69
CA ALA A 12 2.14 -5.73 3.58
C ALA A 12 0.93 -4.78 3.59
N TYR A 13 0.31 -4.57 4.76
CA TYR A 13 -0.81 -3.62 4.88
C TYR A 13 -0.39 -2.19 4.53
N LEU A 14 0.78 -1.74 5.00
CA LEU A 14 1.32 -0.43 4.64
C LEU A 14 1.56 -0.34 3.13
N PHE A 15 2.18 -1.36 2.54
CA PHE A 15 2.43 -1.44 1.11
C PHE A 15 1.12 -1.31 0.30
N ASP A 16 0.12 -2.16 0.56
CA ASP A 16 -1.17 -2.13 -0.15
C ASP A 16 -1.96 -0.84 0.07
N THR A 17 -1.80 -0.22 1.25
CA THR A 17 -2.36 1.11 1.54
C THR A 17 -1.72 2.16 0.65
N ILE A 18 -0.38 2.18 0.54
CA ILE A 18 0.36 3.13 -0.29
C ILE A 18 -0.01 2.96 -1.75
N ILE A 19 -0.04 1.73 -2.27
CA ILE A 19 -0.33 1.51 -3.69
C ILE A 19 -1.84 1.57 -3.99
N GLN A 20 -2.70 1.86 -3.02
CA GLN A 20 -4.17 1.90 -3.20
C GLN A 20 -4.73 0.62 -3.84
N ASN A 21 -4.29 -0.55 -3.37
CA ASN A 21 -4.78 -1.82 -3.92
C ASN A 21 -6.20 -2.12 -3.42
N TRP A 22 -7.19 -1.88 -4.28
CA TRP A 22 -8.61 -2.00 -3.93
C TRP A 22 -9.14 -3.41 -3.98
N ASP A 23 -8.54 -4.25 -4.82
CA ASP A 23 -8.97 -5.63 -4.95
C ASP A 23 -8.44 -6.52 -3.81
N ARG A 24 -7.40 -6.09 -3.09
CA ARG A 24 -6.92 -6.80 -1.89
C ARG A 24 -7.86 -6.60 -0.70
N ARG A 25 -8.82 -7.50 -0.57
CA ARG A 25 -9.87 -7.44 0.45
C ARG A 25 -10.17 -8.81 1.06
N ILE A 26 -10.94 -8.88 2.16
CA ILE A 26 -11.20 -10.17 2.84
C ILE A 26 -11.76 -11.22 1.88
N ALA A 27 -12.70 -10.84 1.01
CA ALA A 27 -13.31 -11.74 0.03
C ALA A 27 -12.36 -12.11 -1.11
N ASN A 28 -11.36 -11.26 -1.39
CA ASN A 28 -10.35 -11.51 -2.40
C ASN A 28 -8.94 -11.19 -1.87
N PRO A 29 -8.32 -12.09 -1.08
CA PRO A 29 -7.06 -11.76 -0.43
C PRO A 29 -5.88 -11.58 -1.40
N ASN A 30 -5.98 -12.11 -2.63
CA ASN A 30 -4.91 -12.10 -3.64
C ASN A 30 -3.53 -12.49 -3.06
N MET A 31 -3.51 -13.56 -2.29
CA MET A 31 -2.34 -14.02 -1.55
C MET A 31 -2.13 -15.52 -1.69
N LEU A 32 -0.88 -15.90 -1.93
CA LEU A 32 -0.45 -17.29 -1.82
C LEU A 32 0.11 -17.52 -0.42
N LYS A 33 -0.26 -18.64 0.22
CA LYS A 33 0.21 -19.01 1.56
C LYS A 33 0.80 -20.42 1.56
N LYS A 34 2.00 -20.58 2.14
CA LYS A 34 2.63 -21.87 2.40
C LYS A 34 3.16 -21.91 3.83
N GLY A 35 2.45 -22.61 4.71
CA GLY A 35 2.77 -22.62 6.15
C GLY A 35 2.70 -21.21 6.73
N ASP A 36 3.83 -20.72 7.24
CA ASP A 36 3.98 -19.40 7.85
C ASP A 36 4.43 -18.31 6.87
N GLU A 37 4.66 -18.67 5.60
CA GLU A 37 5.02 -17.71 4.55
C GLU A 37 3.80 -17.31 3.72
N PHE A 38 3.80 -16.07 3.25
CA PHE A 38 2.88 -15.62 2.22
C PHE A 38 3.59 -14.80 1.14
N ARG A 39 2.94 -14.67 -0.01
CA ARG A 39 3.30 -13.72 -1.08
C ARG A 39 2.04 -12.98 -1.50
N LEU A 40 2.19 -11.68 -1.66
CA LEU A 40 1.19 -10.83 -2.32
C LEU A 40 1.28 -11.10 -3.81
N ILE A 41 0.15 -11.35 -4.44
CA ILE A 41 0.00 -11.44 -5.89
C ILE A 41 -1.09 -10.46 -6.32
N ASP A 42 -1.24 -10.32 -7.63
CA ASP A 42 -2.36 -9.63 -8.27
C ASP A 42 -2.55 -8.18 -7.78
N HIS A 43 -1.76 -7.29 -8.39
CA HIS A 43 -1.74 -5.85 -8.09
C HIS A 43 -2.32 -5.03 -9.26
N GLU A 44 -3.18 -5.62 -10.09
CA GLU A 44 -3.70 -4.96 -11.29
C GLU A 44 -4.65 -3.80 -10.96
N GLU A 45 -5.41 -3.90 -9.86
CA GLU A 45 -6.31 -2.86 -9.35
C GLU A 45 -5.62 -1.98 -8.28
N ALA A 46 -4.45 -1.46 -8.62
CA ALA A 46 -3.65 -0.57 -7.80
C ALA A 46 -3.40 0.78 -8.49
N PHE A 47 -2.90 1.74 -7.73
CA PHE A 47 -2.50 3.08 -8.18
C PHE A 47 -3.63 3.93 -8.75
N VAL A 48 -4.85 3.79 -8.22
CA VAL A 48 -6.04 4.45 -8.75
C VAL A 48 -5.85 5.96 -8.93
N SER A 49 -5.24 6.69 -7.98
CA SER A 49 -5.01 8.13 -8.14
C SER A 49 -4.00 8.47 -9.26
N ALA A 50 -3.13 7.54 -9.66
CA ALA A 50 -2.12 7.72 -10.69
C ALA A 50 -2.55 7.21 -12.07
N THR A 51 -3.40 6.17 -12.13
CA THR A 51 -3.71 5.43 -13.38
C THR A 51 -5.19 5.11 -13.59
N GLY A 52 -6.05 5.36 -12.61
CA GLY A 52 -7.50 5.16 -12.73
C GLY A 52 -8.15 6.08 -13.76
N ALA A 53 -9.42 5.83 -14.08
CA ALA A 53 -10.20 6.76 -14.89
C ALA A 53 -10.33 8.12 -14.19
N ASP A 54 -10.60 9.19 -14.94
CA ASP A 54 -10.74 10.53 -14.35
C ASP A 54 -11.82 10.59 -13.26
N GLU A 55 -12.93 9.86 -13.46
CA GLU A 55 -14.01 9.74 -12.48
C GLU A 55 -13.56 9.13 -11.15
N ASP A 56 -12.68 8.13 -11.20
CA ASP A 56 -12.10 7.53 -9.99
C ASP A 56 -11.09 8.49 -9.36
N ARG A 57 -10.22 9.09 -10.16
CA ARG A 57 -9.16 9.99 -9.66
C ARG A 57 -9.72 11.23 -8.95
N ASP A 58 -10.91 11.70 -9.32
CA ASP A 58 -11.58 12.83 -8.69
C ASP A 58 -12.14 12.52 -7.29
N VAL A 59 -12.46 11.26 -7.02
CA VAL A 59 -13.04 10.84 -5.72
C VAL A 59 -12.01 10.18 -4.81
N VAL A 60 -10.98 9.59 -5.39
CA VAL A 60 -9.97 8.82 -4.66
C VAL A 60 -8.88 9.70 -4.13
N ARG A 61 -8.92 9.89 -2.81
CA ARG A 61 -7.89 10.58 -2.06
C ARG A 61 -6.63 9.73 -1.96
N LYS A 62 -5.49 10.40 -1.96
CA LYS A 62 -4.21 9.75 -1.72
C LYS A 62 -4.12 9.31 -0.24
N PRO A 63 -3.41 8.22 0.09
CA PRO A 63 -3.30 7.73 1.47
C PRO A 63 -2.74 8.73 2.49
N TRP A 64 -1.97 9.72 2.03
CA TRP A 64 -1.41 10.79 2.86
C TRP A 64 -2.32 12.03 2.97
N GLU A 65 -3.50 12.02 2.34
CA GLU A 65 -4.50 13.06 2.48
C GLU A 65 -5.48 12.76 3.61
N ALA A 66 -6.15 13.79 4.11
CA ALA A 66 -7.18 13.62 5.13
C ALA A 66 -8.29 12.67 4.63
N PHE A 67 -8.58 11.63 5.42
CA PHE A 67 -9.54 10.58 5.09
C PHE A 67 -9.17 9.77 3.83
N GLY A 68 -7.89 9.71 3.45
CA GLY A 68 -7.42 8.95 2.28
C GLY A 68 -7.15 7.47 2.51
N ILE A 69 -7.42 6.94 3.71
CA ILE A 69 -7.28 5.51 4.03
C ILE A 69 -8.64 5.01 4.53
N ASP A 70 -9.16 3.99 3.86
CA ASP A 70 -10.46 3.37 4.15
C ASP A 70 -10.41 1.84 4.19
N ASN A 71 -9.33 1.22 3.74
CA ASN A 71 -9.12 -0.24 3.72
C ASN A 71 -9.07 -0.90 5.12
N PHE A 72 -9.20 -0.13 6.21
CA PHE A 72 -9.42 -0.65 7.56
C PHE A 72 -10.89 -0.77 7.95
N ILE A 73 -11.80 -0.11 7.23
CA ILE A 73 -13.23 -0.06 7.54
C ILE A 73 -13.81 -1.47 7.49
N ALA A 74 -14.64 -1.82 8.47
CA ALA A 74 -15.25 -3.14 8.52
C ALA A 74 -16.23 -3.33 7.37
N GLY A 75 -16.04 -4.40 6.60
CA GLY A 75 -16.87 -4.74 5.45
C GLY A 75 -16.09 -5.58 4.44
N ASP A 76 -16.66 -5.75 3.26
CA ASP A 76 -16.08 -6.58 2.20
C ASP A 76 -14.79 -6.00 1.64
N MET A 77 -14.61 -4.68 1.69
CA MET A 77 -13.42 -3.94 1.25
C MET A 77 -12.32 -3.87 2.32
N GLN A 78 -12.53 -4.47 3.51
CA GLN A 78 -11.52 -4.46 4.56
C GLN A 78 -10.28 -5.26 4.12
N HIS A 79 -9.10 -4.74 4.39
CA HIS A 79 -7.85 -5.41 4.13
C HIS A 79 -7.73 -6.70 4.97
N PRO A 80 -7.31 -7.84 4.40
CA PRO A 80 -7.27 -9.15 5.08
C PRO A 80 -6.49 -9.18 6.40
N PHE A 81 -5.44 -8.37 6.50
CA PHE A 81 -4.60 -8.32 7.70
C PHE A 81 -5.12 -7.39 8.79
N TRP A 82 -6.02 -6.47 8.48
CA TRP A 82 -6.38 -5.39 9.42
C TRP A 82 -6.89 -5.89 10.77
N ARG A 83 -7.80 -6.89 10.76
CA ARG A 83 -8.37 -7.46 11.99
C ARG A 83 -7.32 -8.01 12.95
N ARG A 84 -6.17 -8.46 12.44
CA ARG A 84 -5.04 -8.96 13.23
C ARG A 84 -4.07 -7.86 13.63
N LEU A 85 -3.89 -6.87 12.77
CA LEU A 85 -2.97 -5.75 13.00
C LEU A 85 -3.50 -4.74 14.01
N LYS A 86 -4.81 -4.44 13.97
CA LYS A 86 -5.45 -3.47 14.87
C LYS A 86 -5.07 -3.71 16.34
N PRO A 87 -5.32 -4.90 16.94
CA PRO A 87 -4.99 -5.16 18.35
C PRO A 87 -3.51 -5.48 18.62
N SER A 88 -2.64 -5.54 17.62
CA SER A 88 -1.28 -6.08 17.75
C SER A 88 -0.25 -5.06 18.21
N ASN A 89 0.34 -5.21 19.40
CA ASN A 89 1.48 -4.40 19.84
C ASN A 89 2.84 -4.83 19.24
N HIS A 90 2.85 -5.78 18.30
CA HIS A 90 4.05 -6.37 17.70
C HIS A 90 4.40 -5.82 16.30
N VAL A 91 3.80 -4.69 15.90
CA VAL A 91 3.99 -4.08 14.58
C VAL A 91 4.63 -2.71 14.75
N ASP A 92 5.72 -2.50 14.04
CA ASP A 92 6.41 -1.22 13.93
C ASP A 92 6.28 -0.70 12.50
N PHE A 93 5.32 0.22 12.30
CA PHE A 93 5.12 0.90 11.02
C PHE A 93 6.19 1.95 10.74
N GLY A 94 6.87 2.48 11.77
CA GLY A 94 7.99 3.41 11.61
C GLY A 94 9.18 2.73 10.95
N ARG A 95 9.52 1.51 11.40
CA ARG A 95 10.53 0.68 10.74
C ARG A 95 10.18 0.39 9.27
N ALA A 96 8.91 0.14 8.98
CA ALA A 96 8.48 -0.08 7.60
C ALA A 96 8.62 1.20 6.75
N ALA A 97 8.26 2.36 7.30
CA ALA A 97 8.48 3.66 6.65
C ALA A 97 9.97 3.99 6.45
N ASP A 98 10.84 3.65 7.41
CA ASP A 98 12.29 3.81 7.27
C ASP A 98 12.84 3.02 6.09
N ALA A 99 12.32 1.81 5.84
CA ALA A 99 12.70 1.03 4.66
C ALA A 99 12.35 1.77 3.36
N TRP A 100 11.16 2.37 3.27
CA TRP A 100 10.75 3.20 2.13
C TRP A 100 11.63 4.44 1.96
N LYS A 101 11.93 5.15 3.04
CA LYS A 101 12.80 6.34 3.00
C LYS A 101 14.24 6.00 2.61
N SER A 102 14.70 4.80 2.92
CA SER A 102 16.06 4.34 2.60
C SER A 102 16.26 3.95 1.13
N LEU A 103 15.19 3.89 0.33
CA LEU A 103 15.30 3.62 -1.10
C LEU A 103 16.09 4.76 -1.79
N PRO A 104 17.01 4.43 -2.72
CA PRO A 104 17.63 5.43 -3.58
C PRO A 104 16.61 6.32 -4.29
N ASP A 105 16.91 7.61 -4.44
CA ASP A 105 15.97 8.59 -5.01
C ASP A 105 15.55 8.26 -6.45
N ASP A 106 16.37 7.51 -7.20
CA ASP A 106 16.11 7.08 -8.57
C ASP A 106 15.39 5.73 -8.68
N THR A 107 15.07 5.07 -7.56
CA THR A 107 14.49 3.70 -7.56
C THR A 107 13.26 3.59 -8.47
N PHE A 108 12.29 4.49 -8.32
CA PHE A 108 11.03 4.39 -9.06
C PHE A 108 11.14 4.83 -10.52
N SER A 109 11.96 5.85 -10.79
CA SER A 109 12.19 6.30 -12.17
C SER A 109 12.98 5.28 -12.98
N LEU A 110 13.91 4.55 -12.35
CA LEU A 110 14.59 3.42 -12.97
C LEU A 110 13.61 2.30 -13.35
N TYR A 111 12.67 1.94 -12.46
CA TYR A 111 11.64 0.95 -12.82
C TYR A 111 10.74 1.42 -13.97
N ALA A 112 10.33 2.68 -13.98
CA ALA A 112 9.56 3.22 -15.11
C ALA A 112 10.39 3.23 -16.41
N ALA A 113 11.71 3.46 -16.32
CA ALA A 113 12.59 3.53 -17.47
C ALA A 113 12.72 2.19 -18.23
N GLU A 114 12.60 1.07 -17.53
CA GLU A 114 12.63 -0.27 -18.12
C GLU A 114 11.35 -0.60 -18.93
N ALA A 115 10.25 0.12 -18.69
CA ALA A 115 9.03 -0.07 -19.47
C ALA A 115 9.21 0.50 -20.89
N SER A 116 8.99 -0.35 -21.89
CA SER A 116 8.97 0.08 -23.28
C SER A 116 7.78 1.03 -23.54
N GLY A 117 7.90 1.87 -24.58
CA GLY A 117 6.80 2.76 -24.99
C GLY A 117 5.50 1.99 -25.28
N ASP A 118 5.62 0.82 -25.91
CA ASP A 118 4.49 -0.04 -26.28
C ASP A 118 3.77 -0.66 -25.06
N TRP A 119 4.40 -0.64 -23.88
CA TRP A 119 3.85 -1.17 -22.63
C TRP A 119 3.30 -0.09 -21.71
N GLY A 120 3.17 1.14 -22.20
CA GLY A 120 2.57 2.25 -21.44
C GLY A 120 3.58 2.99 -20.55
N ARG A 121 4.76 3.33 -21.10
CA ARG A 121 5.78 4.13 -20.39
C ARG A 121 5.21 5.34 -19.64
N ALA A 122 4.28 6.08 -20.24
CA ALA A 122 3.64 7.23 -19.59
C ALA A 122 2.88 6.86 -18.30
N THR A 123 2.21 5.71 -18.28
CA THR A 123 1.54 5.17 -17.09
C THR A 123 2.57 4.81 -16.03
N CYS A 124 3.67 4.16 -16.42
CA CYS A 124 4.77 3.86 -15.50
C CYS A 124 5.42 5.12 -14.90
N ASP A 125 5.61 6.17 -15.71
CA ASP A 125 6.12 7.46 -15.23
C ASP A 125 5.16 8.11 -14.22
N SER A 126 3.84 8.01 -14.44
CA SER A 126 2.82 8.48 -13.49
C SER A 126 2.88 7.72 -12.15
N ILE A 127 2.98 6.39 -12.20
CA ILE A 127 3.15 5.54 -11.01
C ILE A 127 4.46 5.89 -10.29
N ALA A 128 5.55 6.09 -11.01
CA ALA A 128 6.83 6.44 -10.40
C ALA A 128 6.76 7.80 -9.67
N ALA A 129 6.14 8.81 -10.28
CA ALA A 129 5.91 10.10 -9.65
C ALA A 129 5.01 9.98 -8.40
N TYR A 130 3.97 9.15 -8.47
CA TYR A 130 3.11 8.83 -7.33
C TYR A 130 3.89 8.18 -6.18
N LEU A 131 4.72 7.18 -6.47
CA LEU A 131 5.50 6.46 -5.46
C LEU A 131 6.56 7.35 -4.81
N ASP A 132 7.15 8.29 -5.55
CA ASP A 132 8.04 9.29 -4.95
C ASP A 132 7.28 10.28 -4.05
N ASP A 133 6.08 10.72 -4.45
CA ASP A 133 5.20 11.52 -3.59
C ASP A 133 4.79 10.75 -2.32
N ALA A 134 4.46 9.46 -2.46
CA ALA A 134 4.16 8.58 -1.33
C ALA A 134 5.34 8.44 -0.37
N ARG A 135 6.56 8.26 -0.90
CA ARG A 135 7.79 8.19 -0.10
C ARG A 135 8.03 9.47 0.69
N ARG A 136 7.80 10.64 0.08
CA ARG A 136 7.92 11.95 0.74
C ARG A 136 6.88 12.18 1.84
N ASN A 137 5.72 11.52 1.74
CA ASN A 137 4.61 11.64 2.68
C ASN A 137 4.38 10.40 3.56
N ILE A 138 5.33 9.47 3.61
CA ILE A 138 5.16 8.16 4.26
C ILE A 138 4.80 8.26 5.74
N GLU A 139 5.32 9.26 6.45
CA GLU A 139 5.01 9.52 7.85
C GLU A 139 3.53 9.86 8.05
N ALA A 140 2.94 10.64 7.14
CA ALA A 140 1.52 10.97 7.20
C ALA A 140 0.64 9.73 7.02
N VAL A 141 1.07 8.78 6.17
CA VAL A 141 0.40 7.48 6.00
C VAL A 141 0.49 6.66 7.27
N VAL A 142 1.69 6.54 7.86
CA VAL A 142 1.90 5.81 9.13
C VAL A 142 1.06 6.40 10.25
N ASP A 143 1.06 7.73 10.41
CA ASP A 143 0.27 8.43 11.42
C ASP A 143 -1.24 8.16 11.25
N ALA A 144 -1.73 8.18 10.02
CA ALA A 144 -3.13 7.87 9.72
C ALA A 144 -3.47 6.42 10.07
N ILE A 145 -2.59 5.47 9.75
CA ILE A 145 -2.76 4.06 10.14
C ILE A 145 -2.78 3.92 11.65
N GLN A 146 -1.87 4.56 12.39
CA GLN A 146 -1.84 4.47 13.86
C GLN A 146 -3.10 5.04 14.49
N ARG A 147 -3.59 6.20 14.03
CA ARG A 147 -4.88 6.77 14.47
C ARG A 147 -6.05 5.82 14.20
N ALA A 148 -6.05 5.11 13.07
CA ALA A 148 -7.10 4.14 12.75
C ALA A 148 -7.08 2.91 13.69
N ARG A 149 -5.93 2.58 14.30
CA ARG A 149 -5.80 1.46 15.25
C ARG A 149 -6.35 1.79 16.64
N GLU A 150 -6.42 3.08 16.99
CA GLU A 150 -6.89 3.59 18.29
C GLU A 150 -8.42 3.75 18.37
N GLN A 151 -9.10 3.83 17.22
CA GLN A 151 -10.57 3.88 17.11
C GLN A 151 -11.20 2.52 17.38
#